data_AF-A0A0R3TNF0-F1
#
_entry.id   AF-A0A0R3TNF0-F1
#
_cell.length_a   1.000
_cell.length_b   1.000
_cell.length_c   1.000
_cell.angle_alpha   90.00
_cell.angle_beta   90.00
_cell.angle_gamma   90.00
#
_symmetry.space_group_name_H-M   'P 1'
#
loop_
_entity.id
_entity.type
_entity.pdbx_description
1 polymer ?
#
loop_
_entity_poly.entity_id
_entity_poly.type
_entity_poly.pdbx_seq_one_letter_code
_entity_poly.pdbx_strand_id
1 'polypeptide(L)'
;MRKQYYQLSKILKIAYMSVSLRTSLEICIKRNAERSSSVPESTIHRMNSRFQWPNAAIYPWERHNLELSSPMSDSIVEEIEGFVQSVLEQPLVFIDWEKLEAEKSMSREANKMNPIHFIDDVLRSLVNACVNSLSRSSSVARNL
;
A
#
# COMPACT_ATOMS: atom_id res chain seq x y z
N MET A 1 2.13 0.82 0.99
CA MET A 1 3.20 1.75 1.42
C MET A 1 3.91 1.30 2.70
N ARG A 2 3.20 0.92 3.79
CA ARG A 2 3.82 0.54 5.08
C ARG A 2 5.01 -0.44 4.96
N LYS A 3 4.89 -1.49 4.12
CA LYS A 3 5.96 -2.48 3.90
C LYS A 3 7.27 -1.87 3.37
N GLN A 4 7.19 -0.83 2.53
CA GLN A 4 8.38 -0.18 1.96
C GLN A 4 9.16 0.56 3.05
N TYR A 5 8.46 1.26 3.94
CA TYR A 5 9.10 1.92 5.09
C TYR A 5 9.66 0.92 6.11
N TYR A 6 8.95 -0.19 6.35
CA TYR A 6 9.50 -1.29 7.13
C TYR A 6 10.80 -1.80 6.51
N GLN A 7 10.83 -2.09 5.21
CA GLN A 7 12.04 -2.55 4.52
C GLN A 7 13.17 -1.50 4.57
N LEU A 8 12.84 -0.22 4.40
CA LEU A 8 13.79 0.89 4.52
C LEU A 8 14.43 0.94 5.91
N SER A 9 13.64 0.76 6.96
CA SER A 9 14.16 0.69 8.34
C SER A 9 15.23 -0.38 8.48
N LYS A 10 15.07 -1.50 7.78
CA LYS A 10 15.98 -2.64 7.84
C LYS A 10 17.26 -2.38 7.05
N ILE A 11 17.19 -1.64 5.94
CA ILE A 11 18.36 -1.14 5.19
C ILE A 11 19.19 -0.26 6.12
N LEU A 12 18.52 0.69 6.76
CA LEU A 12 19.13 1.70 7.61
C LEU A 12 19.51 1.19 9.00
N LYS A 13 19.19 -0.07 9.32
CA LYS A 13 19.44 -0.70 10.62
C LYS A 13 18.81 0.08 11.78
N ILE A 14 17.61 0.60 11.58
CA ILE A 14 16.83 1.35 12.57
C ILE A 14 15.52 0.63 12.93
N ALA A 15 15.00 0.96 14.11
CA ALA A 15 13.68 0.51 14.55
C ALA A 15 12.58 1.01 13.60
N TYR A 16 11.50 0.24 13.51
CA TYR A 16 10.30 0.61 12.76
C TYR A 16 9.09 0.49 13.67
N MET A 17 8.29 1.55 13.69
CA MET A 17 6.95 1.55 14.24
C MET A 17 6.02 2.36 13.34
N SER A 18 4.73 2.08 13.45
CA SER A 18 3.67 2.87 12.85
C SER A 18 2.67 3.32 13.91
N VAL A 19 2.00 4.43 13.62
CA VAL A 19 0.87 4.91 14.41
C VAL A 19 -0.33 5.01 13.46
N SER A 20 -1.45 4.42 13.85
CA SER A 20 -2.70 4.48 13.09
C SER A 20 -3.76 5.23 13.87
N LEU A 21 -4.34 6.25 13.24
CA LEU A 21 -5.40 7.06 13.84
C LEU A 21 -6.78 6.55 13.40
N ARG A 22 -7.60 6.15 14.36
CA ARG A 22 -8.98 5.72 14.14
C ARG A 22 -9.94 6.83 14.51
N THR A 23 -10.90 7.08 13.62
CA THR A 23 -11.96 8.09 13.79
C THR A 23 -13.17 7.62 12.99
N SER A 24 -14.37 7.96 13.46
CA SER A 24 -15.60 7.59 12.76
C SER A 24 -15.69 8.26 11.39
N LEU A 25 -16.38 7.61 10.45
CA LEU A 25 -16.55 8.12 9.10
C LEU A 25 -17.30 9.47 9.11
N GLU A 26 -18.28 9.61 9.99
CA GLU A 26 -19.08 10.82 10.16
C GLU A 26 -18.20 12.02 10.58
N ILE A 27 -17.28 11.80 11.53
CA ILE A 27 -16.33 12.83 11.96
C ILE A 27 -15.36 13.17 10.82
N CYS A 28 -14.88 12.17 10.08
CA CYS A 28 -14.01 12.39 8.92
C CYS A 28 -14.69 13.24 7.83
N ILE A 29 -15.97 12.98 7.55
CA ILE A 29 -16.77 13.75 6.58
C ILE A 29 -16.98 15.18 7.08
N LYS A 30 -17.39 15.35 8.35
CA LYS A 30 -17.59 16.67 8.96
C LYS A 30 -16.31 17.52 8.89
N ARG A 31 -15.18 16.98 9.37
CA ARG A 31 -13.87 17.67 9.34
C ARG A 31 -13.40 17.95 7.92
N ASN A 32 -13.74 17.09 6.95
CA ASN A 32 -13.37 17.32 5.56
C ASN A 32 -14.15 18.50 4.94
N ALA A 33 -15.41 18.69 5.30
CA ALA A 33 -16.21 19.83 4.83
C ALA A 33 -15.67 21.18 5.33
N GLU A 34 -14.99 21.18 6.47
CA GLU A 34 -14.36 22.38 7.08
C GLU A 34 -13.01 22.74 6.44
N ARG A 35 -12.44 21.88 5.58
CA ARG A 35 -11.14 22.13 4.93
C ARG A 35 -11.27 23.04 3.72
N SER A 36 -10.31 23.93 3.53
CA SER A 36 -10.16 24.76 2.32
C SER A 36 -10.04 23.92 1.04
N SER A 37 -9.33 22.80 1.13
CA SER A 37 -9.19 21.81 0.05
C SER A 37 -9.89 20.51 0.44
N SER A 38 -11.22 20.52 0.41
CA SER A 38 -12.02 19.33 0.71
C SER A 38 -11.93 18.30 -0.42
N VAL A 39 -11.96 17.02 -0.06
CA VAL A 39 -12.13 15.94 -1.04
C VAL A 39 -13.62 15.57 -1.19
N PRO A 40 -14.08 15.08 -2.35
CA PRO A 40 -15.47 14.65 -2.49
C PRO A 40 -15.84 13.57 -1.47
N GLU A 41 -17.03 13.67 -0.87
CA GLU A 41 -17.49 12.73 0.15
C GLU A 41 -17.48 11.27 -0.34
N SER A 42 -17.86 11.05 -1.61
CA SER A 42 -17.81 9.74 -2.26
C SER A 42 -16.38 9.14 -2.28
N THR A 43 -15.35 9.98 -2.31
CA THR A 43 -13.96 9.54 -2.20
C THR A 43 -13.65 9.06 -0.79
N ILE A 44 -14.14 9.75 0.24
CA ILE A 44 -13.96 9.34 1.65
C ILE A 44 -14.67 8.02 1.91
N HIS A 45 -15.93 7.86 1.46
CA HIS A 45 -16.65 6.58 1.55
C HIS A 45 -15.88 5.44 0.90
N ARG A 46 -15.36 5.67 -0.31
CA ARG A 46 -14.55 4.68 -1.04
C ARG A 46 -13.23 4.38 -0.34
N MET A 47 -12.58 5.37 0.26
CA MET A 47 -11.35 5.16 1.02
C MET A 47 -11.63 4.33 2.26
N ASN A 48 -12.69 4.63 3.01
CA ASN A 48 -13.08 3.89 4.21
C ASN A 48 -13.37 2.41 3.91
N SER A 49 -14.13 2.12 2.85
CA SER A 49 -14.47 0.74 2.49
C SER A 49 -13.29 -0.10 1.99
N ARG A 50 -12.22 0.55 1.50
CA ARG A 50 -11.03 -0.12 0.98
C ARG A 50 -9.82 -0.05 1.92
N PHE A 51 -9.94 0.66 3.05
CA PHE A 51 -8.82 0.88 3.94
C PHE A 51 -8.41 -0.43 4.63
N GLN A 52 -7.15 -0.81 4.47
CA GLN A 52 -6.58 -2.00 5.12
C GLN A 52 -5.84 -1.58 6.39
N TRP A 53 -6.47 -1.83 7.53
CA TRP A 53 -5.88 -1.61 8.85
C TRP A 53 -4.63 -2.48 9.04
N PRO A 54 -3.60 -1.99 9.77
CA PRO A 54 -2.48 -2.82 10.19
C PRO A 54 -2.97 -4.06 10.93
N ASN A 55 -2.44 -5.23 10.57
CA ASN A 55 -2.86 -6.51 11.14
C ASN A 55 -1.66 -7.43 11.31
N ALA A 56 -1.14 -7.48 12.54
CA ALA A 56 0.02 -8.29 12.89
C ALA A 56 -0.22 -9.82 12.75
N ALA A 57 -1.47 -10.27 12.80
CA ALA A 57 -1.80 -11.69 12.63
C ALA A 57 -1.65 -12.14 11.16
N ILE A 58 -1.98 -11.25 10.21
CA ILE A 58 -1.78 -11.51 8.78
C ILE A 58 -0.34 -11.16 8.37
N TYR A 59 0.18 -10.07 8.92
CA TYR A 59 1.47 -9.50 8.56
C TYR A 59 2.32 -9.26 9.80
N PRO A 60 3.12 -10.24 10.26
CA PRO A 60 3.89 -10.13 11.51
C PRO A 60 4.84 -8.93 11.60
N TRP A 61 5.25 -8.37 10.46
CA TRP A 61 6.08 -7.16 10.40
C TRP A 61 5.33 -5.87 10.79
N GLU A 62 3.99 -5.90 10.88
CA GLU A 62 3.14 -4.79 11.35
C GLU A 62 2.92 -4.80 12.88
N ARG A 63 3.58 -5.70 13.62
CA ARG A 63 3.42 -5.86 15.08
C ARG A 63 3.68 -4.59 15.91
N HIS A 64 4.48 -3.66 15.39
CA HIS A 64 4.76 -2.38 16.05
C HIS A 64 3.84 -1.29 15.50
N ASN A 65 2.54 -1.50 15.62
CA ASN A 65 1.55 -0.49 15.28
C ASN A 65 0.77 -0.05 16.53
N LEU A 66 0.90 1.22 16.90
CA LEU A 66 0.07 1.85 17.93
C LEU A 66 -1.21 2.37 17.29
N GLU A 67 -2.36 1.90 17.76
CA GLU A 67 -3.66 2.41 17.32
C GLU A 67 -4.21 3.44 18.30
N LEU A 68 -4.40 4.67 17.84
CA LEU A 68 -4.96 5.76 18.64
C LEU A 68 -6.35 6.10 18.13
N SER A 69 -7.31 6.26 19.02
CA SER A 69 -8.70 6.60 18.67
C SER A 69 -9.03 8.06 19.01
N SER A 70 -9.96 8.66 18.27
CA SER A 70 -10.51 9.99 18.58
C SER A 70 -11.78 9.86 19.44
N PRO A 71 -12.01 10.73 20.44
CA PRO A 71 -11.14 11.83 20.88
C PRO A 71 -9.84 11.33 21.51
N MET A 72 -8.73 12.02 21.22
CA MET A 72 -7.43 11.68 21.80
C MET A 72 -7.42 12.07 23.28
N SER A 73 -6.80 11.25 24.12
CA SER A 73 -6.55 11.60 25.53
C SER A 73 -5.51 12.71 25.64
N ASP A 74 -5.54 13.43 26.75
CA ASP A 74 -4.49 14.41 27.09
C ASP A 74 -3.10 13.74 27.26
N SER A 75 -3.08 12.42 27.48
CA SER A 75 -1.88 11.60 27.66
C SER A 75 -1.33 10.98 26.37
N ILE A 76 -1.78 11.42 25.19
CA ILE A 76 -1.34 10.85 23.91
C ILE A 76 0.18 10.89 23.72
N VAL A 77 0.83 11.94 24.22
CA VAL A 77 2.29 12.08 24.13
C VAL A 77 2.97 10.98 24.94
N GLU A 78 2.51 10.74 26.18
CA GLU A 78 3.02 9.69 27.05
C GLU A 78 2.78 8.29 26.48
N GLU A 79 1.62 8.06 25.84
CA GLU A 79 1.31 6.80 25.16
C GLU A 79 2.27 6.53 23.99
N ILE A 80 2.54 7.56 23.18
CA ILE A 80 3.49 7.47 22.06
C ILE A 80 4.92 7.25 22.59
N GLU A 81 5.35 8.00 23.61
CA GLU A 81 6.68 7.88 24.21
C GLU A 81 6.89 6.49 24.82
N GLY A 82 5.93 5.99 25.60
CA GLY A 82 5.96 4.64 26.16
C GLY A 82 6.02 3.56 25.08
N PHE A 83 5.28 3.76 23.98
CA PHE A 83 5.33 2.84 22.86
C PHE A 83 6.68 2.87 22.13
N VAL A 84 7.26 4.05 21.89
CA VAL A 84 8.61 4.19 21.31
C VAL A 84 9.63 3.43 22.15
N GLN A 85 9.61 3.63 23.48
CA GLN A 85 10.51 2.94 24.40
C GLN A 85 10.35 1.41 24.30
N SER A 86 9.11 0.92 24.29
CA SER A 86 8.83 -0.52 24.17
C SER A 86 9.34 -1.14 22.85
N VAL A 87 9.37 -0.36 21.77
CA VAL A 87 9.87 -0.82 20.46
C VAL A 87 11.39 -0.82 20.44
N LEU A 88 12.04 0.16 21.08
CA LEU A 88 13.50 0.26 21.17
C LEU A 88 14.13 -0.82 22.04
N GLU A 89 13.40 -1.34 23.03
CA GLU A 89 13.83 -2.48 23.86
C GLU A 89 13.86 -3.81 23.10
N GLN A 90 13.22 -3.89 21.92
CA GLN A 90 13.21 -5.11 21.14
C GLN A 90 14.45 -5.27 20.28
N PRO A 91 14.95 -6.51 20.11
CA PRO A 91 16.08 -6.76 19.23
C PRO A 91 15.76 -6.34 17.80
N LEU A 92 16.67 -5.56 17.20
CA LEU A 92 16.57 -5.19 15.80
C LEU A 92 16.77 -6.43 14.93
N VAL A 93 15.68 -6.90 14.34
CA VAL A 93 15.75 -7.89 13.26
C VAL A 93 16.27 -7.19 12.02
N PHE A 94 17.41 -7.64 11.48
CA PHE A 94 17.95 -7.16 10.22
C PHE A 94 17.45 -8.04 9.07
N ILE A 95 17.17 -7.41 7.92
CA ILE A 95 16.86 -8.18 6.72
C ILE A 95 18.17 -8.72 6.16
N ASP A 96 18.21 -10.02 5.94
CA ASP A 96 19.17 -10.63 5.05
C ASP A 96 18.81 -10.26 3.60
N TRP A 97 19.63 -9.41 2.99
CA TRP A 97 19.41 -8.89 1.65
C TRP A 97 19.51 -9.96 0.58
N GLU A 98 20.35 -10.98 0.77
CA GLU A 98 20.44 -12.11 -0.16
C GLU A 98 19.13 -12.88 -0.15
N LYS A 99 18.59 -13.15 1.04
CA LYS A 99 17.30 -13.82 1.20
C LYS A 99 16.15 -13.01 0.61
N LEU A 100 16.12 -11.69 0.84
CA LEU A 100 15.05 -10.83 0.30
C LEU A 100 15.11 -10.74 -1.23
N GLU A 101 16.30 -10.63 -1.82
CA GLU A 101 16.45 -10.58 -3.28
C GLU A 101 16.12 -11.94 -3.91
N ALA A 102 16.46 -13.05 -3.24
CA ALA A 102 16.02 -14.38 -3.62
C ALA A 102 14.49 -14.52 -3.57
N GLU A 103 13.82 -14.04 -2.52
CA GLU A 103 12.35 -14.06 -2.44
C GLU A 103 11.69 -13.20 -3.54
N LYS A 104 12.27 -12.03 -3.86
CA LYS A 104 11.81 -11.18 -4.97
C LYS A 104 12.00 -11.86 -6.32
N SER A 105 13.15 -12.48 -6.56
CA SER A 105 13.43 -13.18 -7.82
C SER A 105 12.49 -14.37 -8.00
N MET A 106 12.28 -15.18 -6.95
CA MET A 106 11.29 -16.26 -6.95
C MET A 106 9.87 -15.75 -7.21
N SER A 107 9.47 -14.64 -6.59
CA SER A 107 8.12 -14.06 -6.80
C SER A 107 7.95 -13.57 -8.23
N ARG A 108 8.97 -12.94 -8.83
CA ARG A 108 8.97 -12.54 -10.25
C ARG A 108 8.87 -13.76 -11.15
N GLU A 109 9.60 -14.81 -10.85
CA GLU A 109 9.58 -16.05 -11.62
C GLU A 109 8.22 -16.75 -11.52
N ALA A 110 7.65 -16.85 -10.32
CA ALA A 110 6.31 -17.40 -10.12
C ALA A 110 5.24 -16.59 -10.87
N ASN A 111 5.38 -15.26 -10.94
CA ASN A 111 4.44 -14.41 -11.67
C ASN A 111 4.60 -14.56 -13.20
N LYS A 112 5.84 -14.75 -13.70
CA LYS A 112 6.07 -15.12 -15.11
C LYS A 112 5.51 -16.49 -15.46
N MET A 113 5.60 -17.44 -14.53
CA MET A 113 5.09 -18.79 -14.68
C MET A 113 3.58 -18.88 -14.47
N ASN A 114 2.92 -17.80 -14.07
CA ASN A 114 1.48 -17.78 -13.88
C ASN A 114 0.78 -17.84 -15.25
N PRO A 115 0.04 -18.92 -15.55
CA PRO A 115 -0.60 -19.09 -16.86
C PRO A 115 -1.59 -17.97 -17.17
N ILE A 116 -2.18 -17.33 -16.16
CA ILE A 116 -3.07 -16.19 -16.34
C ILE A 116 -2.32 -14.97 -16.90
N HIS A 117 -1.11 -14.69 -16.38
CA HIS A 117 -0.29 -13.57 -16.86
C HIS A 117 0.16 -13.81 -18.31
N PHE A 118 0.54 -15.04 -18.64
CA PHE A 118 0.88 -15.42 -20.01
C PHE A 118 -0.31 -15.23 -20.97
N ILE A 119 -1.50 -15.70 -20.59
CA ILE A 119 -2.72 -15.53 -21.41
C ILE A 119 -3.05 -14.05 -21.59
N ASP A 120 -3.01 -13.25 -20.51
CA ASP A 120 -3.28 -11.81 -20.55
C ASP A 120 -2.31 -11.06 -21.49
N ASP A 121 -1.02 -11.38 -21.45
CA ASP A 121 -0.02 -10.79 -22.35
C ASP A 121 -0.27 -11.15 -23.82
N VAL A 122 -0.59 -12.42 -24.11
CA VAL A 122 -0.93 -12.87 -25.47
C VAL A 122 -2.18 -12.16 -25.99
N LEU A 123 -3.23 -12.08 -25.17
CA LEU A 123 -4.47 -11.40 -25.53
C LEU A 123 -4.24 -9.91 -25.78
N ARG A 124 -3.48 -9.23 -24.91
CA ARG A 124 -3.12 -7.82 -25.08
C ARG A 124 -2.36 -7.59 -26.38
N SER A 125 -1.42 -8.47 -26.72
CA SER A 125 -0.66 -8.41 -27.98
C SER A 125 -1.57 -8.58 -29.20
N LEU A 126 -2.48 -9.56 -29.19
CA LEU A 126 -3.43 -9.80 -30.27
C LEU A 126 -4.40 -8.63 -30.47
N VAL A 127 -4.94 -8.09 -29.38
CA VAL A 127 -5.81 -6.91 -29.43
C VAL A 127 -5.06 -5.72 -30.01
N ASN A 128 -3.83 -5.46 -29.56
CA ASN A 128 -3.00 -4.38 -30.12
C ASN A 128 -2.72 -4.57 -31.61
N ALA A 129 -2.44 -5.80 -32.06
CA ALA A 129 -2.25 -6.10 -33.48
C ALA A 129 -3.53 -5.82 -34.30
N CYS A 130 -4.70 -6.21 -33.78
CA CYS A 130 -6.00 -5.95 -34.41
C CYS A 130 -6.32 -4.45 -34.47
N VAL A 131 -6.11 -3.72 -33.38
CA VAL A 131 -6.32 -2.26 -33.35
C VAL A 131 -5.39 -1.55 -34.34
N ASN A 132 -4.13 -1.96 -34.43
CA ASN A 132 -3.16 -1.38 -35.36
C ASN A 132 -3.44 -1.73 -36.83
N SER A 133 -4.01 -2.91 -37.12
CA SER A 133 -4.39 -3.28 -38.49
C SER A 133 -5.64 -2.50 -38.94
N LEU A 134 -6.61 -2.32 -38.05
CA LEU A 134 -7.81 -1.49 -38.31
C LEU A 134 -7.46 -0.01 -38.51
N SER A 135 -6.54 0.54 -37.70
CA SER A 135 -6.10 1.93 -37.86
C SER A 135 -5.39 2.15 -39.20
N ARG A 136 -4.51 1.23 -39.62
CA ARG A 136 -3.86 1.27 -40.95
C ARG A 136 -4.85 1.15 -42.11
N SER A 137 -5.89 0.31 -41.96
CA SER A 137 -6.91 0.11 -42.99
C SER A 137 -7.78 1.36 -43.20
N SER A 138 -8.03 2.12 -42.12
CA SER A 138 -8.78 3.39 -42.17
C SER A 138 -8.03 4.56 -42.82
N SER A 139 -6.71 4.43 -43.00
CA SER A 139 -5.85 5.42 -43.67
C SER A 139 -5.81 5.22 -45.18
N VAL A 140 -5.95 3.98 -45.65
CA VAL A 140 -5.99 3.64 -47.08
C VAL A 140 -7.36 3.96 -47.70
N ALA A 141 -8.45 3.79 -46.95
CA ALA A 141 -9.80 4.12 -47.40
C ALA A 141 -10.12 5.64 -47.46
N ARG A 142 -9.22 6.51 -46.97
CA ARG A 142 -9.38 7.99 -47.02
C ARG A 142 -8.64 8.66 -48.20
N ASN A 143 -7.91 7.88 -49.00
CA ASN A 143 -7.14 8.37 -50.15
C ASN A 143 -7.64 7.79 -51.50
N LEU A 144 -8.87 7.28 -51.53
CA LEU A 144 -9.65 6.97 -52.73
C LEU A 144 -10.92 7.83 -52.70
#